data_AF-A0A7V0JSY4-F1
#
_entry.id   AF-A0A7V0JSY4-F1
#
_cell.length_a   1.000
_cell.length_b   1.000
_cell.length_c   1.000
_cell.angle_alpha   90.00
_cell.angle_beta   90.00
_cell.angle_gamma   90.00
#
_symmetry.space_group_name_H-M   'P 1'
#
loop_
_entity.id
_entity.type
_entity.pdbx_description
1 polymer ?
#
loop_
_entity_poly.entity_id
_entity_poly.type
_entity_poly.pdbx_seq_one_letter_code
_entity_poly.pdbx_strand_id
1 'polypeptide(L)' 'MPRQSRIDAPGALHHIIARGIEGRKIFEDDQDRHDFVKNLGLILEQTETACYA' A
#
# COMPACT_ATOMS: atom_id res chain seq x y z
N MET A 1 -11.79 -21.90 -4.83
CA MET A 1 -10.55 -22.28 -4.12
C MET A 1 -10.12 -21.10 -3.26
N PRO A 2 -10.07 -21.24 -1.93
CA PRO A 2 -9.55 -20.18 -1.06
C PRO A 2 -8.07 -19.94 -1.38
N ARG A 3 -7.67 -18.67 -1.34
CA ARG A 3 -6.26 -18.32 -1.47
C ARG A 3 -5.53 -18.87 -0.24
N GLN A 4 -4.32 -19.39 -0.42
CA GLN A 4 -3.46 -19.76 0.70
C GLN A 4 -3.19 -18.54 1.60
N SER A 5 -2.92 -18.81 2.89
CA SER A 5 -2.51 -17.77 3.84
C SER A 5 -1.27 -17.05 3.34
N ARG A 6 -1.14 -15.78 3.71
CA ARG A 6 0.08 -15.03 3.47
C ARG A 6 1.19 -15.60 4.36
N ILE A 7 2.41 -15.63 3.83
CA ILE A 7 3.60 -15.94 4.62
C ILE A 7 3.83 -14.74 5.54
N ASP A 8 3.86 -15.01 6.84
CA ASP A 8 4.16 -14.05 7.89
C ASP A 8 5.42 -14.52 8.61
N ALA A 9 6.54 -13.87 8.31
CA ALA A 9 7.85 -14.23 8.83
C ALA A 9 8.74 -12.97 8.93
N PRO A 10 9.61 -12.87 9.95
CA PRO A 10 10.53 -11.74 10.07
C PRO A 10 11.40 -11.58 8.82
N GLY A 11 11.52 -10.33 8.34
CA GLY A 11 12.31 -10.01 7.15
C GLY A 11 11.67 -10.42 5.81
N ALA A 12 10.46 -10.97 5.82
CA ALA A 12 9.72 -11.21 4.58
C ALA A 12 9.43 -9.90 3.86
N LEU A 13 9.56 -9.90 2.53
CA LEU A 13 9.17 -8.78 1.67
C LEU A 13 7.81 -9.08 1.04
N HIS A 14 6.88 -8.15 1.21
CA HIS A 14 5.55 -8.24 0.61
C HIS A 14 5.41 -7.25 -0.54
N HIS A 15 5.11 -7.76 -1.74
CA HIS A 15 4.65 -6.92 -2.84
C HIS A 15 3.13 -6.68 -2.66
N ILE A 16 2.76 -5.43 -2.41
CA ILE A 16 1.38 -5.01 -2.17
C ILE A 16 0.82 -4.38 -3.44
N ILE A 17 -0.40 -4.78 -3.83
CA ILE A 17 -1.14 -4.20 -4.96
C ILE A 17 -2.51 -3.77 -4.46
N ALA A 18 -2.89 -2.53 -4.77
CA ALA A 18 -4.21 -1.97 -4.47
C ALA A 18 -4.97 -1.64 -5.76
N ARG A 19 -6.30 -1.58 -5.66
CA ARG A 19 -7.20 -1.17 -6.74
C ARG A 19 -8.24 -0.20 -6.20
N GLY A 20 -8.73 0.68 -7.06
CA GLY A 20 -9.83 1.56 -6.70
C GLY A 20 -11.09 0.76 -6.34
N ILE A 21 -11.88 1.31 -5.43
CA ILE A 21 -13.19 0.77 -5.07
C ILE A 21 -14.04 0.73 -6.35
N GLU A 22 -14.75 -0.38 -6.55
CA GLU A 22 -15.54 -0.63 -7.78
C GLU A 22 -14.73 -0.56 -9.09
N GLY A 23 -13.40 -0.73 -9.03
CA GLY A 23 -12.54 -0.65 -10.22
C GLY A 23 -12.40 0.78 -10.78
N ARG A 24 -12.76 1.80 -10.00
CA ARG A 24 -12.57 3.20 -10.37
C ARG A 24 -11.09 3.59 -10.31
N LYS A 25 -10.78 4.79 -10.81
CA LYS A 25 -9.46 5.40 -10.63
C LYS A 25 -9.13 5.49 -9.14
N ILE A 26 -7.86 5.27 -8.79
CA ILE A 26 -7.38 5.42 -7.41
C ILE A 26 -7.24 6.90 -7.05
N PHE A 27 -6.85 7.72 -8.02
CA PHE A 27 -6.70 9.17 -7.87
C PHE A 27 -7.59 9.91 -8.85
N GLU A 28 -8.31 10.92 -8.38
CA GLU A 28 -9.15 11.78 -9.23
C GLU A 28 -8.33 12.86 -9.92
N ASP A 29 -7.31 13.40 -9.24
CA ASP A 29 -6.37 14.38 -9.74
C ASP A 29 -4.95 14.21 -9.14
N ASP A 30 -4.04 15.11 -9.51
CA ASP A 30 -2.67 15.07 -9.01
C ASP A 30 -2.57 15.44 -7.52
N GLN A 31 -3.50 16.25 -6.99
CA GLN A 31 -3.49 16.66 -5.59
C GLN A 31 -3.83 15.47 -4.69
N ASP A 32 -4.87 14.72 -5.03
CA ASP A 32 -5.26 13.47 -4.37
C ASP A 32 -4.12 12.45 -4.34
N ARG A 33 -3.40 12.30 -5.47
CA ARG A 33 -2.18 11.47 -5.53
C ARG A 33 -1.11 11.94 -4.56
N HIS A 34 -0.83 13.25 -4.49
CA HIS A 34 0.18 13.78 -3.57
C HIS A 34 -0.22 13.58 -2.11
N ASP A 35 -1.50 13.79 -1.78
CA ASP A 35 -2.02 13.58 -0.44
C ASP A 35 -1.95 12.11 -0.03
N PHE A 36 -2.24 11.18 -0.95
CA PHE A 36 -2.05 9.75 -0.72
C PHE A 36 -0.59 9.41 -0.41
N VAL A 37 0.36 9.86 -1.22
CA VAL A 37 1.80 9.56 -1.00
C VAL A 37 2.28 10.16 0.31
N LYS A 38 1.84 11.38 0.65
CA LYS A 38 2.16 12.02 1.93
C LYS A 38 1.63 11.21 3.11
N ASN A 39 0.36 10.81 3.07
CA ASN A 39 -0.26 10.04 4.15
C ASN A 39 0.36 8.64 4.28
N LEU A 40 0.68 8.00 3.14
CA LEU A 40 1.39 6.72 3.14
C LEU A 40 2.78 6.86 3.79
N GLY A 41 3.54 7.90 3.44
CA GLY A 41 4.84 8.19 4.05
C GLY A 41 4.75 8.35 5.57
N LEU A 42 3.78 9.12 6.06
CA LEU A 42 3.56 9.30 7.51
C LEU A 42 3.27 7.96 8.22
N ILE A 43 2.47 7.09 7.62
CA ILE A 43 2.16 5.77 8.20
C ILE A 43 3.40 4.87 8.20
N LEU A 44 4.18 4.85 7.11
CA LEU A 44 5.40 4.06 7.01
C LEU A 44 6.41 4.47 8.09
N GLU A 45 6.59 5.78 8.31
CA GLU A 45 7.43 6.30 9.39
C GLU A 45 6.90 5.90 10.78
N GLN A 46 5.60 6.08 11.03
CA GLN A 46 4.98 5.76 12.33
C GLN A 46 5.01 4.27 12.68
N THR A 47 5.01 3.41 11.66
CA THR A 47 5.00 1.95 11.82
C THR A 47 6.38 1.32 11.66
N GLU A 48 7.42 2.14 11.44
CA GLU A 48 8.79 1.68 11.15
C GLU A 48 8.85 0.68 9.97
N THR A 49 7.94 0.85 8.99
CA THR A 49 7.84 -0.04 7.84
C THR A 49 8.73 0.47 6.69
N ALA A 50 9.71 -0.35 6.28
CA ALA A 50 10.55 -0.04 5.13
C ALA A 50 9.78 -0.18 3.81
N CYS A 51 9.81 0.86 2.97
CA CYS A 51 9.30 0.83 1.60
C CYS A 51 10.45 0.86 0.61
N TYR A 52 10.49 -0.12 -0.29
CA TYR A 52 11.61 -0.32 -1.23
C TYR A 52 11.32 0.19 -2.66
N ALA A 53 10.04 0.35 -3.03
CA ALA A 53 9.59 0.82 -4.34
C ALA A 53 8.14 1.32 -4.29
#